data_AF-A0A316Q1U1-F1
#
_entry.id   AF-A0A316Q1U1-F1
#
_cell.length_a   1.000
_cell.length_b   1.000
_cell.length_c   1.000
_cell.angle_alpha   90.00
_cell.angle_beta   90.00
_cell.angle_gamma   90.00
#
_symmetry.space_group_name_H-M   'P 1'
#
loop_
_entity.id
_entity.type
_entity.pdbx_description
1 polymer ?
#
loop_
_entity_poly.entity_id
_entity_poly.type
_entity_poly.pdbx_seq_one_letter_code
_entity_poly.pdbx_strand_id
1 'polypeptide(L)'
;MDRHINAPLDAQTARELRAGDYVYITGIIYTARDAAHLRMDKALNRGEQLPVSLENNIIYYMGPSPAREGRPIGSAGPTTASRMDKYAPRLLDLGLKGMIGKGKRSDAVKEAIVRNGAVYFAAVGGAGALLSKSILSSEVVAYDDLGTEAIRRLEVKDFPVIVVIDSLGNNLYETAIEEYKQED
;
A
#
# COMPACT_ATOMS: atom_id res chain seq x y z
N MET A 1 16.38 -9.39 -1.91
CA MET A 1 16.27 -10.78 -1.41
C MET A 1 14.80 -11.12 -1.24
N ASP A 2 14.44 -12.40 -1.10
CA ASP A 2 13.07 -12.80 -0.77
C ASP A 2 12.85 -12.69 0.75
N ARG A 3 11.76 -12.02 1.15
CA ARG A 3 11.42 -11.73 2.55
C ARG A 3 9.95 -12.11 2.79
N HIS A 4 9.66 -12.77 3.90
CA HIS A 4 8.29 -13.02 4.36
C HIS A 4 8.02 -12.17 5.60
N ILE A 5 6.93 -11.41 5.59
CA ILE A 5 6.56 -10.51 6.68
C ILE A 5 5.09 -10.66 7.05
N ASN A 6 4.76 -10.29 8.29
CA ASN A 6 3.39 -10.24 8.76
C ASN A 6 2.82 -8.82 8.67
N ALA A 7 1.50 -8.71 8.51
CA ALA A 7 0.75 -7.48 8.63
C ALA A 7 -0.26 -7.58 9.81
N PRO A 8 -0.37 -6.57 10.69
CA PRO A 8 0.27 -5.25 10.64
C PRO A 8 1.80 -5.30 10.71
N LEU A 9 2.45 -4.37 9.99
CA LEU A 9 3.89 -4.31 9.83
C LEU A 9 4.51 -3.59 11.02
N ASP A 10 5.26 -4.30 11.85
CA ASP A 10 5.94 -3.69 12.98
C ASP A 10 7.11 -2.78 12.53
N ALA A 11 7.47 -1.84 13.41
CA ALA A 11 8.48 -0.83 13.12
C ALA A 11 9.92 -1.39 12.99
N GLN A 12 10.22 -2.56 13.55
CA GLN A 12 11.53 -3.18 13.38
C GLN A 12 11.62 -3.79 11.99
N THR A 13 10.67 -4.64 11.62
CA THR A 13 10.60 -5.28 10.29
C THR A 13 10.60 -4.22 9.18
N ALA A 14 9.81 -3.16 9.30
CA ALA A 14 9.80 -2.05 8.32
C ALA A 14 11.20 -1.42 8.10
N ARG A 15 12.00 -1.29 9.17
CA ARG A 15 13.34 -0.71 9.12
C ARG A 15 14.41 -1.65 8.58
N GLU A 16 14.16 -2.95 8.54
CA GLU A 16 15.08 -3.93 7.97
C GLU A 16 14.92 -4.11 6.47
N LEU A 17 13.73 -3.79 5.92
CA LEU A 17 13.47 -3.88 4.49
C LEU A 17 14.32 -2.89 3.68
N ARG A 18 14.77 -3.31 2.50
CA ARG A 18 15.58 -2.49 1.58
C ARG A 18 14.92 -2.38 0.21
N ALA A 19 15.13 -1.26 -0.46
CA ALA A 19 14.69 -1.09 -1.85
C ALA A 19 15.21 -2.24 -2.72
N GLY A 20 14.33 -2.85 -3.52
CA GLY A 20 14.62 -4.03 -4.33
C GLY A 20 14.31 -5.38 -3.67
N ASP A 21 13.95 -5.42 -2.38
CA ASP A 21 13.50 -6.67 -1.76
C ASP A 21 12.17 -7.15 -2.34
N TYR A 22 12.09 -8.45 -2.63
CA TYR A 22 10.85 -9.16 -2.92
C TYR A 22 10.21 -9.58 -1.61
N VAL A 23 8.97 -9.18 -1.38
CA VAL A 23 8.30 -9.34 -0.10
C VAL A 23 6.98 -10.08 -0.28
N TYR A 24 6.74 -11.05 0.59
CA TYR A 24 5.48 -11.80 0.69
C TYR A 24 4.80 -11.45 1.99
N ILE A 25 3.63 -10.80 1.91
CA ILE A 25 2.90 -10.29 3.06
C ILE A 25 1.80 -11.28 3.45
N THR A 26 1.76 -11.67 4.72
CA THR A 26 0.66 -12.48 5.29
C THR A 26 0.01 -11.74 6.46
N GLY A 27 -1.32 -11.75 6.55
CA GLY A 27 -2.07 -11.09 7.62
C GLY A 27 -3.07 -10.07 7.08
N ILE A 28 -3.31 -8.99 7.84
CA ILE A 28 -4.37 -8.03 7.55
C ILE A 28 -3.83 -6.76 6.93
N ILE A 29 -4.38 -6.39 5.77
CA ILE A 29 -4.13 -5.10 5.11
C ILE A 29 -5.46 -4.42 4.78
N TYR A 30 -5.42 -3.12 4.52
CA TYR A 30 -6.62 -2.35 4.18
C TYR A 30 -6.56 -1.82 2.76
N THR A 31 -7.69 -1.74 2.06
CA THR A 31 -7.76 -1.00 0.80
C THR A 31 -8.25 0.41 1.05
N ALA A 32 -7.66 1.38 0.35
CA ALA A 32 -8.24 2.71 0.20
C ALA A 32 -7.66 3.34 -1.06
N ARG A 33 -8.44 4.13 -1.79
CA ARG A 33 -7.97 4.92 -2.94
C ARG A 33 -8.60 6.30 -2.92
N ASP A 34 -8.68 6.96 -4.07
CA ASP A 34 -8.95 8.38 -4.25
C ASP A 34 -10.09 8.93 -3.35
N ALA A 35 -11.31 8.37 -3.44
CA ALA A 35 -12.47 8.86 -2.70
C ALA A 35 -12.37 8.60 -1.19
N ALA A 36 -11.87 7.43 -0.79
CA ALA A 36 -11.65 7.10 0.62
C ALA A 36 -10.60 8.02 1.25
N HIS A 37 -9.48 8.30 0.56
CA HIS A 37 -8.45 9.21 1.05
C HIS A 37 -8.97 10.63 1.19
N LEU A 38 -9.74 11.13 0.21
CA LEU A 38 -10.38 12.44 0.30
C LEU A 38 -11.32 12.52 1.51
N ARG A 39 -12.10 11.46 1.78
CA ARG A 39 -13.02 11.43 2.90
C ARG A 39 -12.30 11.36 4.25
N MET A 40 -11.23 10.55 4.34
CA MET A 40 -10.35 10.51 5.52
C MET A 40 -9.71 11.88 5.79
N ASP A 41 -9.18 12.54 4.77
CA ASP A 41 -8.57 13.86 4.94
C ASP A 41 -9.59 14.91 5.40
N LYS A 42 -10.80 14.91 4.82
CA LYS A 42 -11.90 15.78 5.27
C LYS A 42 -12.29 15.51 6.73
N ALA A 43 -12.33 14.25 7.17
CA ALA A 43 -12.61 13.90 8.56
C ALA A 43 -11.53 14.44 9.50
N LEU A 44 -10.26 14.23 9.15
CA LEU A 44 -9.13 14.74 9.92
C LEU A 44 -9.10 16.29 9.98
N ASN A 45 -9.52 16.98 8.91
CA ASN A 45 -9.67 18.45 8.92
C ASN A 45 -10.77 18.94 9.86
N ARG A 46 -11.74 18.09 10.21
CA ARG A 46 -12.78 18.37 11.22
C ARG A 46 -12.39 17.89 12.61
N GLY A 47 -11.18 17.34 12.80
CA GLY A 47 -10.74 16.76 14.07
C GLY A 47 -11.42 15.43 14.41
N GLU A 48 -12.02 14.75 13.44
CA GLU A 48 -12.68 13.46 13.61
C GLU A 48 -11.67 12.30 13.56
N GLN A 49 -12.02 11.18 14.18
CA GLN A 49 -11.24 9.94 14.09
C GLN A 49 -11.44 9.26 12.74
N LEU A 50 -10.41 8.53 12.29
CA LEU A 50 -10.50 7.71 11.09
C LEU A 50 -11.27 6.42 11.38
N PRO A 51 -11.93 5.84 10.36
CA PRO A 51 -12.74 4.62 10.54
C PRO A 51 -11.90 3.36 10.79
N VAL A 52 -10.58 3.42 10.56
CA VAL A 52 -9.63 2.34 10.83
C VAL A 52 -8.37 2.92 11.48
N SER A 53 -7.76 2.18 12.40
CA SER A 53 -6.45 2.56 12.94
C SER A 53 -5.39 2.47 11.85
N LEU A 54 -4.52 3.48 11.75
CA LEU A 54 -3.41 3.48 10.81
C LEU A 54 -2.15 2.84 11.40
N GLU A 55 -2.06 2.75 12.73
CA GLU A 55 -0.87 2.31 13.43
C GLU A 55 -0.41 0.94 12.94
N ASN A 56 0.82 0.89 12.41
CA ASN A 56 1.46 -0.31 11.85
C ASN A 56 0.74 -0.94 10.64
N ASN A 57 -0.39 -0.40 10.22
CA ASN A 57 -1.17 -0.96 9.12
C ASN A 57 -0.55 -0.64 7.75
N ILE A 58 -1.01 -1.42 6.76
CA ILE A 58 -0.65 -1.26 5.35
C ILE A 58 -1.90 -0.90 4.57
N ILE A 59 -1.82 0.16 3.75
CA ILE A 59 -2.88 0.53 2.82
C ILE A 59 -2.51 0.12 1.39
N TYR A 60 -3.35 -0.72 0.78
CA TYR A 60 -3.28 -1.11 -0.61
C TYR A 60 -4.17 -0.21 -1.48
N TYR A 61 -3.56 0.52 -2.41
CA TYR A 61 -4.26 1.38 -3.36
C TYR A 61 -4.92 0.54 -4.45
N MET A 62 -6.20 0.22 -4.22
CA MET A 62 -6.92 -0.86 -4.88
C MET A 62 -8.42 -0.53 -4.95
N GLY A 63 -9.05 -0.84 -6.09
CA GLY A 63 -10.50 -1.01 -6.17
C GLY A 63 -10.79 -2.31 -6.95
N PRO A 64 -11.42 -3.32 -6.34
CA PRO A 64 -11.55 -4.64 -6.96
C PRO A 64 -12.60 -4.64 -8.08
N SER A 65 -12.44 -5.54 -9.05
CA SER A 65 -13.55 -5.89 -9.94
C SER A 65 -14.64 -6.66 -9.17
N PRO A 66 -15.85 -6.81 -9.72
CA PRO A 66 -16.86 -7.71 -9.15
C PRO A 66 -16.29 -9.12 -8.92
N ALA A 67 -16.62 -9.71 -7.77
CA ALA A 67 -16.26 -11.08 -7.46
C ALA A 67 -17.13 -12.06 -8.26
N ARG A 68 -16.54 -13.17 -8.70
CA ARG A 68 -17.32 -14.31 -9.21
C ARG A 68 -17.84 -15.12 -8.02
N GLU A 69 -18.88 -15.92 -8.25
CA GLU A 69 -19.42 -16.83 -7.24
C GLU A 69 -18.32 -17.69 -6.60
N GLY A 70 -18.35 -17.82 -5.26
CA GLY A 70 -17.36 -18.57 -4.49
C GLY A 70 -15.97 -17.93 -4.36
N ARG A 71 -15.76 -16.69 -4.86
CA ARG A 71 -14.50 -15.94 -4.69
C ARG A 71 -14.66 -14.83 -3.64
N PRO A 72 -13.68 -14.62 -2.76
CA PRO A 72 -13.74 -13.54 -1.78
C PRO A 72 -13.67 -12.14 -2.43
N ILE A 73 -13.02 -12.03 -3.59
CA ILE A 73 -12.80 -10.77 -4.29
C ILE A 73 -12.60 -11.02 -5.79
N GLY A 74 -12.91 -10.01 -6.62
CA GLY A 74 -12.55 -10.02 -8.04
C GLY A 74 -11.07 -9.74 -8.28
N SER A 75 -10.70 -9.36 -9.50
CA SER A 75 -9.34 -8.94 -9.83
C SER A 75 -8.91 -7.77 -8.96
N ALA A 76 -7.74 -7.90 -8.34
CA ALA A 76 -7.18 -6.93 -7.41
C ALA A 76 -5.81 -6.45 -7.90
N GLY A 77 -5.76 -5.71 -9.02
CA GLY A 77 -4.54 -5.01 -9.49
C GLY A 77 -4.35 -3.56 -8.96
N PRO A 78 -3.12 -3.12 -8.64
CA PRO A 78 -2.87 -1.82 -8.02
C PRO A 78 -3.32 -0.64 -8.89
N THR A 79 -3.63 0.48 -8.23
CA THR A 79 -3.78 1.77 -8.91
C THR A 79 -2.58 2.68 -8.70
N THR A 80 -2.48 3.71 -9.53
CA THR A 80 -1.36 4.67 -9.52
C THR A 80 -1.26 5.37 -8.17
N ALA A 81 -0.13 5.18 -7.50
CA ALA A 81 0.07 5.61 -6.12
C ALA A 81 0.18 7.13 -5.98
N SER A 82 0.67 7.83 -7.02
CA SER A 82 0.87 9.28 -6.98
C SER A 82 -0.41 10.09 -6.76
N ARG A 83 -1.58 9.52 -7.08
CA ARG A 83 -2.88 10.17 -6.83
C ARG A 83 -3.20 10.36 -5.34
N MET A 84 -2.53 9.60 -4.47
CA MET A 84 -2.67 9.69 -3.01
C MET A 84 -1.55 10.52 -2.35
N ASP A 85 -0.60 11.06 -3.11
CA ASP A 85 0.60 11.71 -2.55
C ASP A 85 0.30 12.93 -1.69
N LYS A 86 -0.76 13.68 -1.98
CA LYS A 86 -1.18 14.81 -1.15
C LYS A 86 -1.72 14.40 0.24
N TYR A 87 -2.17 13.16 0.39
CA TYR A 87 -2.75 12.66 1.65
C TYR A 87 -1.74 11.81 2.44
N ALA A 88 -0.90 11.06 1.73
CA ALA A 88 -0.06 10.04 2.32
C ALA A 88 0.91 10.55 3.42
N PRO A 89 1.58 11.72 3.31
CA PRO A 89 2.43 12.22 4.39
C PRO A 89 1.72 12.31 5.73
N ARG A 90 0.49 12.84 5.72
CA ARG A 90 -0.34 12.96 6.93
C ARG A 90 -0.74 11.58 7.49
N LEU A 91 -1.08 10.62 6.63
CA LEU A 91 -1.43 9.27 7.08
C LEU A 91 -0.21 8.54 7.67
N LEU A 92 0.99 8.75 7.10
CA LEU A 92 2.25 8.23 7.63
C LEU A 92 2.54 8.81 9.02
N ASP A 93 2.35 10.12 9.21
CA ASP A 93 2.52 10.79 10.51
C ASP A 93 1.51 10.31 11.57
N LEU A 94 0.37 9.77 11.13
CA LEU A 94 -0.64 9.15 12.00
C LEU A 94 -0.37 7.66 12.26
N GLY A 95 0.76 7.12 11.80
CA GLY A 95 1.21 5.76 12.13
C GLY A 95 1.09 4.73 11.01
N LEU A 96 0.62 5.12 9.81
CA LEU A 96 0.63 4.22 8.65
C LEU A 96 2.06 3.73 8.39
N LYS A 97 2.24 2.41 8.24
CA LYS A 97 3.59 1.82 8.11
C LYS A 97 3.92 1.32 6.73
N GLY A 98 2.90 0.93 5.96
CA GLY A 98 3.09 0.46 4.60
C GLY A 98 2.07 1.05 3.63
N MET A 99 2.50 1.21 2.38
CA MET A 99 1.62 1.55 1.28
C MET A 99 1.92 0.63 0.10
N ILE A 100 0.90 0.07 -0.55
CA ILE A 100 1.05 -0.77 -1.74
C ILE A 100 0.37 -0.06 -2.92
N GLY A 101 1.07 0.08 -4.05
CA GLY A 101 0.52 0.72 -5.25
C GLY A 101 1.31 0.40 -6.52
N LYS A 102 1.26 1.29 -7.50
CA LYS A 102 2.15 1.28 -8.67
C LYS A 102 2.62 2.69 -9.03
N GLY A 103 3.80 2.78 -9.64
CA GLY A 103 4.36 4.03 -10.16
C GLY A 103 5.11 4.85 -9.11
N LYS A 104 5.78 5.90 -9.59
CA LYS A 104 6.60 6.80 -8.77
C LYS A 104 5.75 7.57 -7.75
N ARG A 105 6.43 8.08 -6.72
CA ARG A 105 5.90 8.86 -5.61
C ARG A 105 6.64 10.19 -5.55
N SER A 106 6.01 11.22 -4.99
CA SER A 106 6.65 12.52 -4.77
C SER A 106 7.71 12.48 -3.66
N ASP A 107 8.61 13.47 -3.68
CA ASP A 107 9.64 13.66 -2.64
C ASP A 107 9.01 13.86 -1.26
N ALA A 108 7.90 14.60 -1.18
CA ALA A 108 7.17 14.80 0.07
C ALA A 108 6.72 13.47 0.71
N VAL A 109 6.38 12.46 -0.10
CA VAL A 109 6.10 11.11 0.40
C VAL A 109 7.40 10.43 0.83
N LYS A 110 8.45 10.49 0.02
CA LYS A 110 9.75 9.87 0.33
C LYS A 110 10.28 10.36 1.69
N GLU A 111 10.24 11.68 1.92
CA GLU A 111 10.60 12.30 3.21
C GLU A 111 9.69 11.80 4.35
N ALA A 112 8.38 11.70 4.10
CA ALA A 112 7.44 11.18 5.09
C ALA A 112 7.66 9.69 5.40
N ILE A 113 8.10 8.90 4.43
CA ILE A 113 8.47 7.49 4.61
C ILE A 113 9.67 7.40 5.55
N VAL A 114 10.72 8.19 5.30
CA VAL A 114 11.95 8.20 6.11
C VAL A 114 11.65 8.62 7.55
N ARG A 115 10.96 9.76 7.76
CA ARG A 115 10.70 10.27 9.12
C ARG A 115 9.82 9.34 9.96
N ASN A 116 8.98 8.52 9.32
CA ASN A 116 8.09 7.58 10.01
C ASN A 116 8.60 6.13 10.02
N GLY A 117 9.78 5.86 9.43
CA GLY A 117 10.32 4.51 9.26
C GLY A 117 9.33 3.57 8.55
N ALA A 118 8.65 4.07 7.52
CA ALA A 118 7.64 3.34 6.74
C ALA A 118 8.25 2.74 5.46
N VAL A 119 7.41 2.08 4.66
CA VAL A 119 7.82 1.45 3.41
C VAL A 119 6.77 1.66 2.31
N TYR A 120 7.20 1.94 1.08
CA TYR A 120 6.35 1.89 -0.11
C TYR A 120 6.68 0.66 -0.95
N PHE A 121 5.64 -0.11 -1.23
CA PHE A 121 5.67 -1.32 -2.01
C PHE A 121 5.01 -1.14 -3.37
N ALA A 122 5.59 -1.72 -4.41
CA ALA A 122 4.94 -1.93 -5.69
C ALA A 122 4.29 -3.32 -5.72
N ALA A 123 3.00 -3.35 -6.07
CA ALA A 123 2.38 -4.57 -6.59
C ALA A 123 2.52 -4.59 -8.12
N VAL A 124 2.59 -5.79 -8.70
CA VAL A 124 2.75 -5.93 -10.15
C VAL A 124 1.49 -5.49 -10.89
N GLY A 125 1.60 -4.40 -11.66
CA GLY A 125 0.51 -3.88 -12.49
C GLY A 125 0.10 -4.91 -13.57
N GLY A 126 -1.21 -5.04 -13.82
CA GLY A 126 -1.74 -6.00 -14.80
C GLY A 126 -1.91 -7.43 -14.28
N ALA A 127 -1.32 -7.78 -13.13
CA ALA A 127 -1.42 -9.11 -12.52
C ALA A 127 -2.62 -9.25 -11.55
N GLY A 128 -3.68 -8.45 -11.70
CA GLY A 128 -4.76 -8.36 -10.70
C GLY A 128 -5.51 -9.67 -10.43
N ALA A 129 -5.67 -10.52 -11.43
CA ALA A 129 -6.29 -11.84 -11.27
C ALA A 129 -5.37 -12.86 -10.56
N LEU A 130 -4.04 -12.64 -10.60
CA LEU A 130 -3.08 -13.44 -9.86
C LEU A 130 -2.98 -12.95 -8.41
N LEU A 131 -2.90 -11.64 -8.21
CA LEU A 131 -2.88 -11.03 -6.88
C LEU A 131 -4.12 -11.39 -6.06
N SER A 132 -5.31 -11.46 -6.68
CA SER A 132 -6.52 -11.87 -5.98
C SER A 132 -6.52 -13.32 -5.48
N LYS A 133 -5.64 -14.20 -5.99
CA LYS A 133 -5.46 -15.55 -5.44
C LYS A 133 -4.79 -15.56 -4.07
N SER A 134 -4.09 -14.47 -3.72
CA SER A 134 -3.42 -14.30 -2.43
C SER A 134 -4.34 -13.65 -1.38
N ILE A 135 -5.60 -13.34 -1.74
CA ILE A 135 -6.59 -12.72 -0.85
C ILE A 135 -7.56 -13.81 -0.39
N LEU A 136 -7.57 -14.07 0.91
CA LEU A 136 -8.38 -15.10 1.56
C LEU A 136 -9.79 -14.60 1.89
N SER A 137 -9.91 -13.34 2.32
CA SER A 137 -11.20 -12.71 2.66
C SER A 137 -11.17 -11.20 2.35
N SER A 138 -12.34 -10.62 2.10
CA SER A 138 -12.53 -9.20 1.77
C SER A 138 -13.83 -8.69 2.37
N GLU A 139 -13.73 -7.74 3.30
CA GLU A 139 -14.87 -7.18 4.03
C GLU A 139 -14.88 -5.65 3.90
N VAL A 140 -16.02 -5.06 3.56
CA VAL A 140 -16.16 -3.58 3.61
C VAL A 140 -16.29 -3.17 5.07
N VAL A 141 -15.36 -2.35 5.55
CA VAL A 141 -15.32 -1.89 6.95
C VAL A 141 -15.69 -0.41 7.10
N ALA A 142 -15.63 0.37 6.02
CA ALA A 142 -16.09 1.75 6.02
C ALA A 142 -16.40 2.26 4.61
N TYR A 143 -17.25 3.29 4.56
CA TYR A 143 -17.58 4.03 3.34
C TYR A 143 -18.14 3.13 2.23
N ASP A 144 -19.08 2.24 2.58
CA ASP A 144 -19.70 1.30 1.63
C ASP A 144 -20.37 2.02 0.44
N ASP A 145 -20.87 3.23 0.67
CA ASP A 145 -21.43 4.11 -0.37
C ASP A 145 -20.43 4.49 -1.48
N LEU A 146 -19.13 4.28 -1.27
CA LEU A 146 -18.08 4.49 -2.28
C LEU A 146 -17.86 3.28 -3.20
N GLY A 147 -18.56 2.17 -2.99
CA GLY A 147 -18.52 1.00 -3.86
C GLY A 147 -17.12 0.36 -3.97
N THR A 148 -16.50 0.47 -5.15
CA THR A 148 -15.15 -0.08 -5.38
C THR A 148 -14.06 0.73 -4.68
N GLU A 149 -14.37 1.95 -4.20
CA GLU A 149 -13.45 2.80 -3.45
C GLU A 149 -13.68 2.76 -1.93
N ALA A 150 -14.57 1.89 -1.45
CA ALA A 150 -14.80 1.66 -0.02
C ALA A 150 -13.52 1.15 0.68
N ILE A 151 -13.42 1.38 1.99
CA ILE A 151 -12.33 0.80 2.77
C ILE A 151 -12.67 -0.66 3.04
N ARG A 152 -11.79 -1.56 2.58
CA ARG A 152 -11.94 -3.00 2.79
C ARG A 152 -10.83 -3.52 3.69
N ARG A 153 -11.18 -4.39 4.62
CA ARG A 153 -10.24 -5.24 5.34
C ARG A 153 -9.98 -6.48 4.49
N LEU A 154 -8.73 -6.71 4.12
CA LEU A 154 -8.30 -7.89 3.39
C LEU A 154 -7.45 -8.77 4.31
N GLU A 155 -7.78 -10.06 4.35
CA GLU A 155 -6.85 -11.07 4.84
C GLU A 155 -6.08 -11.63 3.66
N VAL A 156 -4.77 -11.55 3.72
CA VAL A 156 -3.89 -11.98 2.64
C VAL A 156 -2.90 -13.02 3.11
N LYS A 157 -2.48 -13.89 2.19
CA LYS A 157 -1.44 -14.90 2.42
C LYS A 157 -0.44 -14.84 1.28
N ASP A 158 0.82 -14.69 1.65
CA ASP A 158 1.97 -14.61 0.73
C ASP A 158 1.73 -13.60 -0.42
N PHE A 159 1.12 -12.45 -0.10
CA PHE A 159 0.79 -11.42 -1.08
C PHE A 159 2.08 -10.78 -1.62
N PRO A 160 2.38 -10.92 -2.92
CA PRO A 160 3.69 -10.57 -3.46
C PRO A 160 3.79 -9.09 -3.79
N VAL A 161 4.82 -8.43 -3.27
CA VAL A 161 5.17 -7.04 -3.56
C VAL A 161 6.69 -6.83 -3.63
N ILE A 162 7.11 -5.69 -4.14
CA ILE A 162 8.52 -5.29 -4.21
C ILE A 162 8.70 -3.99 -3.42
N VAL A 163 9.72 -3.90 -2.58
CA VAL A 163 10.06 -2.64 -1.90
C VAL A 163 10.59 -1.65 -2.91
N VAL A 164 9.89 -0.52 -3.07
CA VAL A 164 10.33 0.56 -3.96
C VAL A 164 11.05 1.63 -3.16
N ILE A 165 10.43 2.15 -2.11
CA ILE A 165 11.04 3.15 -1.22
C ILE A 165 11.14 2.55 0.16
N ASP A 166 12.36 2.44 0.68
CA ASP A 166 12.62 1.96 2.03
C ASP A 166 12.70 3.11 3.05
N SER A 167 12.80 2.73 4.33
CA SER A 167 12.86 3.67 5.45
C SER A 167 14.14 4.52 5.50
N LEU A 168 15.14 4.22 4.67
CA LEU A 168 16.38 4.99 4.55
C LEU A 168 16.32 6.00 3.40
N GLY A 169 15.23 5.99 2.62
CA GLY A 169 15.05 6.88 1.48
C GLY A 169 15.69 6.36 0.20
N ASN A 170 16.14 5.10 0.15
CA ASN A 170 16.52 4.50 -1.12
C ASN A 170 15.27 4.32 -1.97
N ASN A 171 15.38 4.57 -3.29
CA ASN A 171 14.26 4.46 -4.22
C ASN A 171 14.65 3.61 -5.43
N LEU A 172 14.10 2.40 -5.51
CA LEU A 172 14.36 1.45 -6.59
C LEU A 172 14.11 2.05 -7.99
N TYR A 173 13.10 2.90 -8.14
CA TYR A 173 12.77 3.52 -9.43
C TYR A 173 13.75 4.62 -9.85
N GLU A 174 14.61 5.08 -8.95
CA GLU A 174 15.72 6.00 -9.24
C GLU A 174 17.01 5.20 -9.44
N THR A 175 17.34 4.32 -8.49
CA THR A 175 18.62 3.59 -8.49
C THR A 175 18.75 2.61 -9.66
N ALA A 176 17.67 1.91 -10.03
CA ALA A 176 17.73 0.95 -11.14
C ALA A 176 17.92 1.63 -12.50
N ILE A 177 17.51 2.90 -12.66
CA ILE A 177 17.75 3.62 -13.91
C ILE A 177 19.24 3.88 -14.06
N GLU A 178 19.91 4.37 -13.01
CA GLU A 178 21.34 4.66 -13.05
C GLU A 178 22.19 3.39 -13.24
N GLU A 179 21.80 2.27 -12.63
CA GLU A 179 22.54 0.99 -12.74
C GLU A 179 22.58 0.43 -14.17
N TYR A 180 21.50 0.62 -14.94
CA TYR A 180 21.36 0.08 -16.30
C TYR A 180 21.46 1.13 -17.40
N LYS A 181 21.79 2.38 -17.05
CA LYS A 181 22.05 3.44 -18.02
C LYS A 181 23.39 3.15 -18.70
N GLN A 182 23.36 2.81 -19.99
CA GLN A 182 24.58 2.80 -20.80
C GLN A 182 24.99 4.25 -21.07
N GLU A 183 26.25 4.57 -20.81
CA GLU A 183 26.86 5.81 -21.30
C GLU A 183 27.09 5.65 -22.81
N ASP A 184 26.47 6.51 -23.60
CA ASP A 184 26.74 6.64 -25.05
C ASP A 184 28.07 7.36 -25.31
#